data_AF-A0A7C3UYE5-F1
#
_entry.id   AF-A0A7C3UYE5-F1
#
_cell.length_a   1.000
_cell.length_b   1.000
_cell.length_c   1.000
_cell.angle_alpha   90.00
_cell.angle_beta   90.00
_cell.angle_gamma   90.00
#
_symmetry.space_group_name_H-M   'P 1'
#
loop_
_entity.id
_entity.type
_entity.pdbx_description
1 polymer ?
#
loop_
_entity_poly.entity_id
_entity_poly.type
_entity_poly.pdbx_seq_one_letter_code
_entity_poly.pdbx_strand_id
1 'polypeptide(L)'
;MRSASRGYIQEELLLRGARPRVKAVLFPFDLDYGLGPGSGTFDRTQYGGEPGKLDMQGGYSSGSWTSPVMQTFSPYLETVVPYWEAADDSSGRVYLRGAAAMDQVAGAAYQELVAGAEYPLTPFFQVRVDLLREGGSISQLRFEARLRIPERELLKAGEVRVDLARDFSGLQSGSHTLRLDNREAQWLPGGANFPVLGLPWEDKRLLLYHGFELPDGQVEWLPLYQGALTRLGNMADGWQERHRVELETRDWITHCLNRRLGAPTPEGERRPFMRGFYRARGEVSQVNPAAVGTPQKYGGGSASLQILGNYRGDEVRDYLLQIETSGEVGAATFRWSINYGQSWEKTGVICGGAENPVTLSEGLAVFWQPGIWTDLLAGDQFIFTAQPPMYLYRLPGAPFAAITAIYLNDEAVWEGVTANPMTGDIWVTGRSAQVSARVVKDSITHPVDIMRDILAEVGLAGTVHQESFDLAKSLTPEYAVGVCFENLPASQALRELLRRTLYDLWVDFGEIKLRAYLGEE
;
A
#
# COMPACT_ATOMS: atom_id res chain seq x y z
N MET A 1 0.50 -29.54 -8.61
CA MET A 1 1.46 -30.35 -9.40
C MET A 1 0.99 -30.25 -10.84
N ARG A 2 1.74 -29.59 -11.72
CA ARG A 2 1.32 -29.46 -13.13
C ARG A 2 1.22 -30.86 -13.72
N SER A 3 0.08 -31.18 -14.32
CA SER A 3 -0.12 -32.46 -14.98
C SER A 3 0.71 -32.49 -16.25
N ALA A 4 1.81 -33.23 -16.25
CA ALA A 4 2.47 -33.63 -17.48
C ALA A 4 1.55 -34.59 -18.24
N SER A 5 1.47 -34.47 -19.57
CA SER A 5 0.72 -35.44 -20.34
C SER A 5 1.37 -36.82 -20.23
N ARG A 6 0.59 -37.87 -20.52
CA ARG A 6 1.14 -39.22 -20.64
C ARG A 6 2.24 -39.30 -21.70
N GLY A 7 2.15 -38.51 -22.76
CA GLY A 7 3.17 -38.42 -23.81
C GLY A 7 4.48 -37.85 -23.29
N TYR A 8 4.43 -36.77 -22.51
CA TYR A 8 5.59 -36.21 -21.84
C TYR A 8 6.29 -37.24 -20.96
N ILE A 9 5.53 -37.87 -20.06
CA ILE A 9 6.08 -38.87 -19.12
C ILE A 9 6.70 -40.04 -19.89
N GLN A 10 6.05 -40.49 -20.97
CA GLN A 10 6.56 -41.58 -21.80
C GLN A 10 7.88 -41.20 -22.49
N GLU A 11 7.97 -39.99 -23.04
CA GLU A 11 9.16 -39.50 -23.72
C GLU A 11 10.32 -39.24 -22.73
N GLU A 12 10.01 -38.71 -21.56
CA GLU A 12 10.97 -38.52 -20.45
C GLU A 12 11.60 -39.84 -19.98
N LEU A 13 10.81 -40.93 -19.99
CA LEU A 13 11.28 -42.26 -19.60
C LEU A 13 12.15 -42.95 -20.69
N LEU A 14 12.23 -42.40 -21.91
CA LEU A 14 13.06 -42.99 -22.96
C LEU A 14 14.55 -42.79 -22.66
N LEU A 15 15.24 -43.89 -22.36
CA LEU A 15 16.71 -43.88 -22.15
C LEU A 15 17.51 -43.51 -23.41
N ARG A 16 16.92 -43.66 -24.61
CA ARG A 16 17.54 -43.35 -25.91
C ARG A 16 16.49 -42.82 -26.88
N GLY A 17 16.86 -41.80 -27.65
CA GLY A 17 16.00 -41.21 -28.67
C GLY A 17 15.19 -40.01 -28.20
N ALA A 18 15.07 -39.80 -26.88
CA ALA A 18 14.46 -38.60 -26.30
C ALA A 18 15.13 -37.34 -26.85
N ARG A 19 14.30 -36.34 -27.17
CA ARG A 19 14.73 -35.03 -27.66
C ARG A 19 14.36 -33.96 -26.64
N PRO A 20 15.15 -33.80 -25.56
CA PRO A 20 14.90 -32.73 -24.59
C PRO A 20 15.13 -31.37 -25.27
N ARG A 21 14.28 -30.42 -24.93
CA ARG A 21 14.30 -29.04 -25.44
C ARG A 21 14.29 -28.08 -24.27
N VAL A 22 14.90 -26.90 -24.49
CA VAL A 22 14.90 -25.82 -23.50
C VAL A 22 14.34 -24.57 -24.13
N LYS A 23 13.49 -23.86 -23.39
CA LYS A 23 12.93 -22.56 -23.78
C LYS A 23 13.10 -21.59 -22.63
N ALA A 24 13.63 -20.41 -22.94
CA ALA A 24 13.76 -19.31 -22.00
C ALA A 24 12.90 -18.13 -22.47
N VAL A 25 12.18 -17.50 -21.55
CA VAL A 25 11.29 -16.38 -21.83
C VAL A 25 11.59 -15.25 -20.85
N LEU A 26 11.85 -14.05 -21.37
CA LEU A 26 12.04 -12.83 -20.60
C LEU A 26 10.76 -11.98 -20.65
N PHE A 27 10.36 -11.39 -19.53
CA PHE A 27 9.13 -10.58 -19.41
C PHE A 27 9.10 -9.85 -18.05
N PRO A 28 8.22 -8.85 -17.82
CA PRO A 28 7.39 -8.19 -18.81
C PRO A 28 8.18 -7.16 -19.62
N PHE A 29 7.87 -7.05 -20.90
CA PHE A 29 8.22 -5.89 -21.71
C PHE A 29 6.97 -5.05 -21.91
N ASP A 30 7.02 -3.78 -21.54
CA ASP A 30 5.92 -2.87 -21.82
C ASP A 30 5.83 -2.68 -23.34
N LEU A 31 4.71 -3.06 -23.92
CA LEU A 31 4.47 -2.99 -25.34
C LEU A 31 3.67 -1.73 -25.62
N ASP A 32 4.29 -0.74 -26.27
CA ASP A 32 3.56 0.43 -26.75
C ASP A 32 2.52 0.02 -27.80
N TYR A 33 1.26 0.34 -27.51
CA TYR A 33 0.12 0.08 -28.37
C TYR A 33 -0.50 1.39 -28.91
N GLY A 34 0.16 2.52 -28.70
CA GLY A 34 -0.13 3.78 -29.36
C GLY A 34 -1.34 4.55 -28.82
N LEU A 35 -1.84 4.27 -27.62
CA LEU A 35 -2.90 5.08 -27.02
C LEU A 35 -2.35 6.40 -26.49
N GLY A 36 -2.77 7.50 -27.10
CA GLY A 36 -2.41 8.85 -26.68
C GLY A 36 -3.21 9.92 -27.42
N PRO A 37 -3.06 11.20 -27.05
CA PRO A 37 -3.76 12.30 -27.72
C PRO A 37 -3.49 12.31 -29.24
N GLY A 38 -4.55 12.17 -30.04
CA GLY A 38 -4.46 12.19 -31.51
C GLY A 38 -3.83 10.94 -32.15
N SER A 39 -3.56 9.89 -31.38
CA SER A 39 -2.99 8.65 -31.89
C SER A 39 -4.06 7.58 -32.11
N GLY A 40 -4.15 7.07 -33.34
CA GLY A 40 -5.18 6.14 -33.76
C GLY A 40 -6.45 6.84 -34.22
N THR A 41 -7.56 6.10 -34.26
CA THR A 41 -8.88 6.61 -34.66
C THR A 41 -9.84 6.45 -33.50
N PHE A 42 -10.39 7.58 -33.04
CA PHE A 42 -11.40 7.64 -32.00
C PHE A 42 -12.77 7.79 -32.64
N ASP A 43 -13.66 6.83 -32.40
CA ASP A 43 -15.08 6.90 -32.76
C ASP A 43 -15.91 7.02 -31.48
N ARG A 44 -16.39 8.24 -31.18
CA ARG A 44 -17.18 8.56 -29.96
C ARG A 44 -16.47 8.24 -28.64
N THR A 45 -15.15 8.13 -28.69
CA THR A 45 -14.27 7.97 -27.53
C THR A 45 -13.24 9.09 -27.52
N GLN A 46 -12.51 9.23 -26.41
CA GLN A 46 -11.41 10.19 -26.29
C GLN A 46 -10.35 9.63 -25.35
N TYR A 47 -9.12 10.12 -25.51
CA TYR A 47 -8.04 9.82 -24.57
C TYR A 47 -8.38 10.41 -23.20
N GLY A 48 -8.31 9.60 -22.14
CA GLY A 48 -8.78 9.97 -20.80
C GLY A 48 -7.80 10.84 -19.99
N GLY A 49 -6.72 11.32 -20.62
CA GLY A 49 -5.72 12.20 -20.01
C GLY A 49 -4.53 11.48 -19.35
N GLU A 50 -4.64 10.16 -19.14
CA GLU A 50 -3.62 9.33 -18.47
C GLU A 50 -3.22 8.14 -19.35
N PRO A 51 -1.97 7.64 -19.27
CA PRO A 51 -1.54 6.46 -20.00
C PRO A 51 -2.47 5.27 -19.72
N GLY A 52 -2.93 4.61 -20.78
CA GLY A 52 -3.86 3.49 -20.65
C GLY A 52 -5.29 3.85 -20.29
N LYS A 53 -5.67 5.12 -20.33
CA LYS A 53 -7.04 5.56 -20.08
C LYS A 53 -7.77 5.98 -21.35
N LEU A 54 -8.95 5.40 -21.55
CA LEU A 54 -9.87 5.71 -22.65
C LEU A 54 -11.26 5.97 -22.08
N ASP A 55 -11.86 7.10 -22.44
CA ASP A 55 -13.18 7.51 -21.97
C ASP A 55 -14.18 7.60 -23.14
N MET A 56 -15.43 7.28 -22.86
CA MET A 56 -16.56 7.57 -23.75
C MET A 56 -16.81 9.09 -23.84
N GLN A 57 -17.09 9.60 -25.03
CA GLN A 57 -17.59 10.97 -25.17
C GLN A 57 -19.02 11.09 -24.63
N GLY A 58 -19.37 12.21 -24.02
CA GLY A 58 -20.72 12.41 -23.45
C GLY A 58 -21.84 12.29 -24.50
N GLY A 59 -22.94 11.63 -24.11
CA GLY A 59 -24.13 11.48 -24.95
C GLY A 59 -24.11 10.29 -25.93
N TYR A 60 -23.09 9.42 -25.87
CA TYR A 60 -23.00 8.21 -26.69
C TYR A 60 -23.15 6.95 -25.85
N SER A 61 -23.91 5.98 -26.36
CA SER A 61 -24.11 4.68 -25.72
C SER A 61 -23.04 3.64 -26.08
N SER A 62 -22.26 3.89 -27.14
CA SER A 62 -21.14 3.05 -27.55
C SER A 62 -20.12 3.86 -28.35
N GLY A 63 -18.88 3.45 -28.29
CA GLY A 63 -17.76 4.06 -28.99
C GLY A 63 -16.61 3.07 -29.11
N SER A 64 -15.67 3.36 -30.00
CA SER A 64 -14.46 2.56 -30.12
C SER A 64 -13.23 3.43 -30.30
N TRP A 65 -12.08 2.88 -29.96
CA TRP A 65 -10.78 3.40 -30.36
C TRP A 65 -10.01 2.30 -31.06
N THR A 66 -9.35 2.65 -32.16
CA THR A 66 -8.45 1.73 -32.87
C THR A 66 -7.08 2.36 -32.94
N SER A 67 -6.06 1.65 -32.46
CA SER A 67 -4.66 2.10 -32.49
C SER A 67 -4.17 2.30 -33.93
N PRO A 68 -3.08 3.06 -34.16
CA PRO A 68 -2.33 2.90 -35.40
C PRO A 68 -1.77 1.47 -35.50
N VAL A 69 -1.32 1.08 -36.70
CA VAL A 69 -0.59 -0.19 -36.85
C VAL A 69 0.78 -0.02 -36.20
N MET A 70 1.02 -0.83 -35.17
CA MET A 70 2.26 -0.82 -34.38
C MET A 70 3.20 -1.91 -34.88
N GLN A 71 4.50 -1.72 -34.65
CA GLN A 71 5.53 -2.71 -34.93
C GLN A 71 6.19 -3.12 -33.61
N THR A 72 6.38 -4.42 -33.40
CA THR A 72 7.17 -4.92 -32.27
C THR A 72 8.61 -4.47 -32.39
N PHE A 73 9.22 -3.99 -31.30
CA PHE A 73 10.63 -3.57 -31.30
C PHE A 73 11.61 -4.76 -31.44
N SER A 74 11.14 -5.99 -31.27
CA SER A 74 11.94 -7.21 -31.45
C SER A 74 11.09 -8.30 -32.10
N PRO A 75 11.64 -9.03 -33.10
CA PRO A 75 10.95 -10.17 -33.71
C PRO A 75 10.80 -11.36 -32.75
N TYR A 76 11.42 -11.30 -31.57
CA TYR A 76 11.36 -12.34 -30.55
C TYR A 76 10.22 -12.13 -29.53
N LEU A 77 9.46 -11.04 -29.66
CA LEU A 77 8.22 -10.85 -28.91
C LEU A 77 7.11 -11.67 -29.57
N GLU A 78 6.93 -12.91 -29.09
CA GLU A 78 5.98 -13.86 -29.67
C GLU A 78 4.61 -13.85 -28.99
N THR A 79 4.53 -13.31 -27.77
CA THR A 79 3.29 -13.33 -26.98
C THR A 79 3.11 -12.04 -26.20
N VAL A 80 1.85 -11.77 -25.85
CA VAL A 80 1.45 -10.59 -25.07
C VAL A 80 0.36 -10.96 -24.07
N VAL A 81 0.41 -10.33 -22.89
CA VAL A 81 -0.61 -10.45 -21.85
C VAL A 81 -1.22 -9.06 -21.62
N PRO A 82 -2.50 -8.85 -21.95
CA PRO A 82 -3.16 -7.57 -21.76
C PRO A 82 -3.73 -7.46 -20.34
N TYR A 83 -3.68 -6.26 -19.77
CA TYR A 83 -4.32 -5.93 -18.50
C TYR A 83 -5.07 -4.61 -18.65
N TRP A 84 -6.21 -4.50 -18.00
CA TRP A 84 -6.97 -3.26 -17.91
C TRP A 84 -7.97 -3.35 -16.76
N GLU A 85 -8.45 -2.20 -16.31
CA GLU A 85 -9.56 -2.06 -15.38
C GLU A 85 -10.72 -1.40 -16.13
N ALA A 86 -11.92 -1.96 -16.03
CA ALA A 86 -13.13 -1.34 -16.54
C ALA A 86 -13.92 -0.78 -15.35
N ALA A 87 -14.64 0.33 -15.54
CA ALA A 87 -15.51 0.89 -14.51
C ALA A 87 -16.60 -0.12 -14.03
N ASP A 88 -16.95 -1.04 -14.92
CA ASP A 88 -17.86 -2.16 -14.72
C ASP A 88 -17.50 -3.28 -15.73
N ASP A 89 -17.65 -4.55 -15.35
CA ASP A 89 -17.22 -5.71 -16.17
C ASP A 89 -17.83 -5.76 -17.59
N SER A 90 -18.85 -4.93 -17.85
CA SER A 90 -19.55 -4.84 -19.13
C SER A 90 -19.24 -3.59 -19.96
N SER A 91 -18.41 -2.66 -19.49
CA SER A 91 -18.19 -1.39 -20.21
C SER A 91 -17.12 -1.42 -21.29
N GLY A 92 -16.21 -2.39 -21.28
CA GLY A 92 -15.05 -2.39 -22.18
C GLY A 92 -14.67 -3.76 -22.74
N ARG A 93 -14.42 -3.83 -24.05
CA ARG A 93 -13.83 -5.01 -24.73
C ARG A 93 -12.56 -4.62 -25.46
N VAL A 94 -11.52 -5.43 -25.31
CA VAL A 94 -10.22 -5.19 -25.96
C VAL A 94 -9.98 -6.28 -26.99
N TYR A 95 -9.50 -5.88 -28.15
CA TYR A 95 -9.24 -6.74 -29.29
C TYR A 95 -7.82 -6.55 -29.79
N LEU A 96 -7.20 -7.64 -30.26
CA LEU A 96 -5.91 -7.64 -30.94
C LEU A 96 -6.05 -8.26 -32.32
N ARG A 97 -5.39 -7.67 -33.31
CA ARG A 97 -5.08 -8.34 -34.57
C ARG A 97 -3.65 -8.09 -34.95
N GLY A 98 -3.10 -8.93 -35.82
CA GLY A 98 -1.78 -8.69 -36.35
C GLY A 98 -1.42 -9.57 -37.53
N ALA A 99 -0.31 -9.22 -38.19
CA ALA A 99 0.20 -9.88 -39.36
C ALA A 99 1.75 -9.79 -39.42
N ALA A 100 2.33 -10.57 -40.33
CA ALA A 100 3.78 -10.55 -40.59
C ALA A 100 4.23 -9.30 -41.37
N ALA A 101 3.33 -8.66 -42.11
CA ALA A 101 3.57 -7.43 -42.87
C ALA A 101 2.54 -6.34 -42.53
N MET A 102 2.97 -5.08 -42.56
CA MET A 102 2.17 -3.92 -42.14
C MET A 102 0.86 -3.76 -42.95
N ASP A 103 0.92 -3.97 -44.26
CA ASP A 103 -0.20 -3.86 -45.19
C ASP A 103 -1.26 -4.96 -45.02
N GLN A 104 -0.89 -6.07 -44.39
CA GLN A 104 -1.78 -7.20 -44.13
C GLN A 104 -2.60 -7.05 -42.84
N VAL A 105 -2.20 -6.17 -41.92
CA VAL A 105 -2.87 -6.00 -40.61
C VAL A 105 -4.33 -5.61 -40.78
N ALA A 106 -4.64 -4.76 -41.77
CA ALA A 106 -6.01 -4.31 -42.03
C ALA A 106 -6.97 -5.46 -42.41
N GLY A 107 -6.46 -6.52 -43.03
CA GLY A 107 -7.22 -7.70 -43.43
C GLY A 107 -7.29 -8.81 -42.37
N ALA A 108 -6.48 -8.73 -41.31
CA ALA A 108 -6.50 -9.70 -40.22
C ALA A 108 -7.76 -9.54 -39.34
N ALA A 109 -8.29 -10.67 -38.88
CA ALA A 109 -9.43 -10.71 -37.96
C ALA A 109 -9.01 -10.26 -36.55
N TYR A 110 -9.90 -9.53 -35.88
CA TYR A 110 -9.73 -9.19 -34.47
C TYR A 110 -10.05 -10.40 -33.59
N GLN A 111 -9.13 -10.71 -32.68
CA GLN A 111 -9.31 -11.63 -31.58
C GLN A 111 -9.68 -10.86 -30.32
N GLU A 112 -10.79 -11.21 -29.68
CA GLU A 112 -11.17 -10.65 -28.38
C GLU A 112 -10.21 -11.14 -27.30
N LEU A 113 -9.76 -10.21 -26.47
CA LEU A 113 -8.82 -10.46 -25.40
C LEU A 113 -9.54 -10.62 -24.06
N VAL A 114 -8.94 -11.40 -23.18
CA VAL A 114 -9.29 -11.57 -21.78
C VAL A 114 -8.12 -11.06 -20.96
N ALA A 115 -8.39 -10.19 -19.99
CA ALA A 115 -7.35 -9.62 -19.14
C ALA A 115 -6.58 -10.75 -18.42
N GLY A 116 -5.24 -10.67 -18.44
CA GLY A 116 -4.35 -11.66 -17.85
C GLY A 116 -4.12 -12.94 -18.67
N ALA A 117 -4.82 -13.14 -19.79
CA ALA A 117 -4.58 -14.28 -20.68
C ALA A 117 -3.45 -14.01 -21.70
N GLU A 118 -2.76 -15.06 -22.14
CA GLU A 118 -1.63 -14.96 -23.06
C GLU A 118 -2.10 -15.13 -24.51
N TYR A 119 -1.68 -14.22 -25.39
CA TYR A 119 -2.06 -14.18 -26.80
C TYR A 119 -0.82 -14.16 -27.69
N PRO A 120 -0.86 -14.79 -28.89
CA PRO A 120 0.21 -14.66 -29.85
C PRO A 120 0.36 -13.22 -30.33
N LEU A 121 1.59 -12.77 -30.51
CA LEU A 121 1.94 -11.44 -31.01
C LEU A 121 2.72 -11.59 -32.31
N THR A 122 2.28 -10.89 -33.35
CA THR A 122 2.95 -10.82 -34.64
C THR A 122 3.77 -9.54 -34.77
N PRO A 123 4.75 -9.47 -35.70
CA PRO A 123 5.62 -8.31 -35.84
C PRO A 123 4.90 -6.97 -36.05
N PHE A 124 3.76 -6.98 -36.75
CA PHE A 124 2.87 -5.83 -36.87
C PHE A 124 1.52 -6.17 -36.24
N PHE A 125 0.98 -5.25 -35.44
CA PHE A 125 -0.26 -5.48 -34.72
C PHE A 125 -1.09 -4.20 -34.59
N GLN A 126 -2.35 -4.36 -34.23
CA GLN A 126 -3.27 -3.26 -33.98
C GLN A 126 -4.24 -3.64 -32.86
N VAL A 127 -4.45 -2.71 -31.94
CA VAL A 127 -5.37 -2.86 -30.82
C VAL A 127 -6.66 -2.10 -31.14
N ARG A 128 -7.79 -2.66 -30.73
CA ARG A 128 -9.07 -1.97 -30.73
C ARG A 128 -9.72 -2.11 -29.36
N VAL A 129 -10.32 -1.04 -28.87
CA VAL A 129 -11.05 -1.00 -27.62
C VAL A 129 -12.46 -0.53 -27.92
N ASP A 130 -13.45 -1.32 -27.56
CA ASP A 130 -14.87 -0.96 -27.67
C ASP A 130 -15.42 -0.65 -26.29
N LEU A 131 -16.03 0.52 -26.16
CA LEU A 131 -16.80 0.92 -24.99
C LEU A 131 -18.28 0.74 -25.30
N LEU A 132 -18.99 -0.02 -24.46
CA LEU A 132 -20.34 -0.53 -24.78
C LEU A 132 -21.48 0.17 -24.02
N ARG A 133 -21.17 1.20 -23.24
CA ARG A 133 -22.14 1.94 -22.41
C ARG A 133 -21.84 3.42 -22.35
N GLU A 134 -22.88 4.22 -22.11
CA GLU A 134 -22.73 5.64 -21.82
C GLU A 134 -21.91 5.86 -20.54
N GLY A 135 -20.93 6.75 -20.61
CA GLY A 135 -19.98 6.97 -19.52
C GLY A 135 -18.98 5.83 -19.30
N GLY A 136 -18.93 4.82 -20.18
CA GLY A 136 -17.96 3.75 -20.10
C GLY A 136 -16.53 4.28 -20.17
N SER A 137 -15.62 3.63 -19.44
CA SER A 137 -14.20 3.91 -19.48
C SER A 137 -13.39 2.66 -19.22
N ILE A 138 -12.18 2.64 -19.78
CA ILE A 138 -11.14 1.69 -19.40
C ILE A 138 -9.96 2.50 -18.85
N SER A 139 -9.38 2.03 -17.75
CA SER A 139 -8.15 2.54 -17.16
C SER A 139 -7.08 1.46 -17.09
N GLN A 140 -5.82 1.86 -16.88
CA GLN A 140 -4.69 0.95 -16.70
C GLN A 140 -4.52 -0.05 -17.86
N LEU A 141 -4.98 0.29 -19.07
CA LEU A 141 -4.74 -0.56 -20.24
C LEU A 141 -3.23 -0.66 -20.48
N ARG A 142 -2.71 -1.88 -20.49
CA ARG A 142 -1.31 -2.15 -20.79
C ARG A 142 -1.13 -3.54 -21.36
N PHE A 143 -0.03 -3.72 -22.08
CA PHE A 143 0.29 -4.97 -22.76
C PHE A 143 1.68 -5.41 -22.34
N GLU A 144 1.78 -6.53 -21.62
CA GLU A 144 3.05 -7.12 -21.21
C GLU A 144 3.48 -8.14 -22.27
N ALA A 145 4.42 -7.75 -23.14
CA ALA A 145 5.01 -8.66 -24.10
C ALA A 145 6.04 -9.58 -23.45
N ARG A 146 6.19 -10.78 -24.00
CA ARG A 146 7.17 -11.77 -23.56
C ARG A 146 8.12 -12.10 -24.69
N LEU A 147 9.40 -11.94 -24.42
CA LEU A 147 10.48 -12.21 -25.35
C LEU A 147 10.92 -13.64 -25.21
N ARG A 148 10.74 -14.45 -26.25
CA ARG A 148 11.30 -15.79 -26.30
C ARG A 148 12.73 -15.72 -26.77
N ILE A 149 13.66 -16.25 -25.97
CA ILE A 149 15.04 -16.36 -26.39
C ILE A 149 15.15 -17.54 -27.37
N PRO A 150 15.66 -17.34 -28.59
CA PRO A 150 15.84 -18.42 -29.54
C PRO A 150 16.75 -19.50 -28.96
N GLU A 151 16.40 -20.77 -29.15
CA GLU A 151 17.17 -21.89 -28.60
C GLU A 151 18.63 -21.89 -29.08
N ARG A 152 18.87 -21.44 -30.32
CA ARG A 152 20.23 -21.27 -30.88
C ARG A 152 21.10 -20.26 -30.12
N GLU A 153 20.48 -19.33 -29.39
CA GLU A 153 21.18 -18.33 -28.57
C GLU A 153 21.42 -18.83 -27.14
N LEU A 154 20.82 -19.96 -26.74
CA LEU A 154 21.04 -20.57 -25.43
C LEU A 154 22.32 -21.40 -25.42
N LEU A 155 23.45 -20.81 -25.02
CA LEU A 155 24.73 -21.51 -24.94
C LEU A 155 24.76 -22.54 -23.82
N LYS A 156 24.14 -22.21 -22.68
CA LYS A 156 23.99 -23.13 -21.54
C LYS A 156 22.76 -22.70 -20.76
N ALA A 157 21.82 -23.64 -20.59
CA ALA A 157 20.62 -23.41 -19.78
C ALA A 157 21.01 -23.00 -18.36
N GLY A 158 21.91 -23.74 -17.71
CA GLY A 158 22.30 -23.50 -16.32
C GLY A 158 21.78 -24.62 -15.41
N GLU A 159 22.12 -24.55 -14.13
CA GLU A 159 21.54 -25.40 -13.09
C GLU A 159 20.68 -24.52 -12.19
N VAL A 160 19.47 -24.98 -11.85
CA VAL A 160 18.65 -24.34 -10.83
C VAL A 160 19.17 -24.81 -9.48
N ARG A 161 19.83 -23.92 -8.74
CA ARG A 161 20.28 -24.21 -7.37
C ARG A 161 19.12 -23.94 -6.45
N VAL A 162 18.70 -24.91 -5.64
CA VAL A 162 17.61 -24.76 -4.67
C VAL A 162 18.19 -24.95 -3.27
N ASP A 163 18.23 -23.88 -2.48
CA ASP A 163 18.67 -23.92 -1.08
C ASP A 163 17.47 -23.60 -0.17
N LEU A 164 16.91 -24.63 0.48
CA LEU A 164 15.77 -24.48 1.39
C LEU A 164 16.25 -24.29 2.84
N ALA A 165 16.29 -23.03 3.29
CA ALA A 165 16.35 -22.73 4.72
C ALA A 165 14.99 -23.06 5.36
N ARG A 166 14.96 -24.07 6.24
CA ARG A 166 13.73 -24.56 6.90
C ARG A 166 12.99 -23.49 7.72
N ASP A 167 13.67 -22.42 8.11
CA ASP A 167 13.14 -21.37 8.99
C ASP A 167 12.96 -20.01 8.30
N PHE A 168 13.13 -19.95 6.98
CA PHE A 168 13.11 -18.72 6.19
C PHE A 168 14.17 -17.66 6.58
N SER A 169 15.19 -17.99 7.40
CA SER A 169 16.33 -17.09 7.60
C SER A 169 17.17 -17.09 6.31
N GLY A 170 17.18 -15.96 5.59
CA GLY A 170 17.92 -15.87 4.32
C GLY A 170 17.33 -16.73 3.21
N LEU A 171 16.04 -16.59 2.93
CA LEU A 171 15.31 -17.24 1.82
C LEU A 171 16.12 -17.10 0.51
N GLN A 172 16.73 -18.19 0.05
CA GLN A 172 17.32 -18.33 -1.29
C GLN A 172 16.63 -19.51 -1.98
N SER A 173 15.33 -19.38 -2.27
CA SER A 173 14.56 -20.50 -2.88
C SER A 173 14.96 -20.82 -4.31
N GLY A 174 15.95 -20.12 -4.86
CA GLY A 174 16.81 -20.66 -5.89
C GLY A 174 17.53 -19.58 -6.67
N SER A 175 18.70 -19.93 -7.20
CA SER A 175 19.45 -19.07 -8.12
C SER A 175 19.73 -19.80 -9.41
N HIS A 176 19.78 -19.03 -10.49
CA HIS A 176 20.00 -19.59 -11.82
C HIS A 176 20.82 -18.62 -12.68
N THR A 177 21.72 -19.18 -13.50
CA THR A 177 22.55 -18.43 -14.45
C THR A 177 22.33 -18.97 -15.86
N LEU A 178 21.68 -18.18 -16.71
CA LEU A 178 21.49 -18.51 -18.13
C LEU A 178 22.63 -17.90 -18.95
N ARG A 179 23.31 -18.71 -19.77
CA ARG A 179 24.37 -18.22 -20.66
C ARG A 179 23.85 -18.09 -22.09
N LEU A 180 23.99 -16.90 -22.65
CA LEU A 180 23.51 -16.56 -23.97
C LEU A 180 24.66 -16.21 -24.92
N ASP A 181 24.43 -16.46 -26.20
CA ASP A 181 25.26 -16.00 -27.29
C ASP A 181 25.14 -14.49 -27.45
N ASN A 182 26.26 -13.79 -27.59
CA ASN A 182 26.29 -12.35 -27.81
C ASN A 182 27.18 -11.97 -29.01
N ARG A 183 27.42 -12.90 -29.95
CA ARG A 183 28.30 -12.68 -31.12
C ARG A 183 27.85 -11.52 -32.03
N GLU A 184 26.56 -11.22 -32.07
CA GLU A 184 26.03 -10.10 -32.85
C GLU A 184 25.86 -8.82 -32.02
N ALA A 185 26.43 -8.80 -30.81
CA ALA A 185 26.26 -7.71 -29.85
C ALA A 185 24.78 -7.40 -29.52
N GLN A 186 23.88 -8.36 -29.72
CA GLN A 186 22.44 -8.16 -29.59
C GLN A 186 21.98 -7.90 -28.15
N TRP A 187 22.82 -8.22 -27.16
CA TRP A 187 22.55 -7.97 -25.75
C TRP A 187 23.31 -6.74 -25.20
N LEU A 188 24.04 -5.98 -26.01
CA LEU A 188 24.73 -4.77 -25.54
C LEU A 188 23.75 -3.59 -25.32
N PRO A 189 23.85 -2.85 -24.19
CA PRO A 189 23.05 -1.65 -23.97
C PRO A 189 23.20 -0.65 -25.12
N GLY A 190 22.07 -0.19 -25.67
CA GLY A 190 22.04 0.78 -26.77
C GLY A 190 22.18 0.18 -28.17
N GLY A 191 22.30 -1.15 -28.31
CA GLY A 191 22.18 -1.82 -29.61
C GLY A 191 20.79 -1.65 -30.21
N ALA A 192 20.68 -1.64 -31.55
CA ALA A 192 19.40 -1.51 -32.27
C ALA A 192 18.37 -2.61 -31.91
N ASN A 193 18.88 -3.76 -31.45
CA ASN A 193 18.08 -4.91 -31.01
C ASN A 193 18.02 -5.05 -29.49
N PHE A 194 18.53 -4.09 -28.70
CA PHE A 194 18.64 -4.24 -27.25
C PHE A 194 17.23 -4.35 -26.65
N PRO A 195 16.76 -5.56 -26.31
CA PRO A 195 15.35 -5.75 -25.98
C PRO A 195 15.02 -5.17 -24.59
N VAL A 196 16.04 -4.74 -23.85
CA VAL A 196 15.95 -4.35 -22.43
C VAL A 196 15.63 -2.86 -22.27
N LEU A 197 15.15 -2.18 -23.31
CA LEU A 197 14.48 -0.89 -23.16
C LEU A 197 13.16 -1.09 -22.41
N GLY A 198 12.91 -0.30 -21.36
CA GLY A 198 11.70 -0.37 -20.53
C GLY A 198 12.02 -0.42 -19.03
N LEU A 199 11.23 -1.20 -18.27
CA LEU A 199 11.35 -1.35 -16.82
C LEU A 199 12.79 -1.68 -16.33
N PRO A 200 13.16 -1.27 -15.10
CA PRO A 200 14.42 -1.65 -14.47
C PRO A 200 14.68 -3.17 -14.52
N TRP A 201 15.96 -3.58 -14.54
CA TRP A 201 16.32 -5.00 -14.69
C TRP A 201 15.73 -5.86 -13.57
N GLU A 202 15.61 -5.30 -12.38
CA GLU A 202 15.11 -5.96 -11.17
C GLU A 202 13.62 -6.34 -11.28
N ASP A 203 12.87 -5.72 -12.20
CA ASP A 203 11.45 -6.02 -12.44
C ASP A 203 11.26 -7.03 -13.58
N LYS A 204 12.32 -7.31 -14.35
CA LYS A 204 12.29 -8.33 -15.39
C LYS A 204 12.42 -9.72 -14.77
N ARG A 205 11.78 -10.68 -15.40
CA ARG A 205 11.66 -12.07 -14.99
C ARG A 205 12.14 -12.97 -16.10
N LEU A 206 12.75 -14.09 -15.71
CA LEU A 206 13.12 -15.20 -16.57
C LEU A 206 12.24 -16.39 -16.23
N LEU A 207 11.49 -16.89 -17.21
CA LEU A 207 10.84 -18.18 -17.17
C LEU A 207 11.66 -19.19 -17.97
N LEU A 208 12.01 -20.31 -17.32
CA LEU A 208 12.67 -21.44 -17.96
C LEU A 208 11.71 -22.60 -18.07
N TYR A 209 11.67 -23.19 -19.26
CA TYR A 209 10.89 -24.36 -19.57
C TYR A 209 11.81 -25.49 -19.99
N HIS A 210 11.48 -26.67 -19.52
CA HIS A 210 11.97 -27.93 -20.04
C HIS A 210 10.85 -28.60 -20.84
N GLY A 211 11.16 -29.14 -21.99
CA GLY A 211 10.18 -29.84 -22.81
C GLY A 211 10.76 -31.06 -23.48
N PHE A 212 9.89 -31.93 -23.95
CA PHE A 212 10.26 -33.03 -24.84
C PHE A 212 9.54 -32.85 -26.17
N GLU A 213 10.29 -33.04 -27.25
CA GLU A 213 9.72 -33.13 -28.59
C GLU A 213 9.05 -34.51 -28.73
N LEU A 214 7.73 -34.48 -28.94
CA LEU A 214 6.89 -35.65 -29.14
C LEU A 214 7.08 -36.22 -30.57
N PRO A 215 6.64 -37.47 -30.84
CA PRO A 215 6.81 -38.09 -32.16
C PRO A 215 6.16 -37.34 -33.33
N ASP A 216 5.17 -36.48 -33.07
CA ASP A 216 4.52 -35.63 -34.07
C ASP A 216 5.27 -34.30 -34.33
N GLY A 217 6.40 -34.08 -33.66
CA GLY A 217 7.22 -32.88 -33.75
C GLY A 217 6.76 -31.71 -32.87
N GLN A 218 5.66 -31.87 -32.11
CA GLN A 218 5.25 -30.87 -31.12
C GLN A 218 6.14 -30.96 -29.89
N VAL A 219 6.34 -29.83 -29.21
CA VAL A 219 7.08 -29.81 -27.94
C VAL A 219 6.11 -29.49 -26.81
N GLU A 220 5.98 -30.40 -25.86
CA GLU A 220 5.25 -30.14 -24.62
C GLU A 220 6.19 -29.45 -23.62
N TRP A 221 5.85 -28.22 -23.24
CA TRP A 221 6.69 -27.40 -22.36
C TRP A 221 6.18 -27.44 -20.92
N LEU A 222 7.04 -27.82 -19.99
CA LEU A 222 6.83 -27.66 -18.56
C LEU A 222 7.73 -26.55 -18.01
N PRO A 223 7.17 -25.53 -17.33
CA PRO A 223 8.00 -24.54 -16.66
C PRO A 223 8.71 -25.18 -15.47
N LEU A 224 10.02 -24.98 -15.43
CA LEU A 224 10.94 -25.49 -14.44
C LEU A 224 11.24 -24.44 -13.36
N TYR A 225 11.39 -23.18 -13.78
CA TYR A 225 11.88 -22.11 -12.92
C TYR A 225 11.35 -20.74 -13.35
N GLN A 226 11.07 -19.89 -12.38
CA GLN A 226 10.77 -18.49 -12.57
C GLN A 226 11.65 -17.66 -11.64
N GLY A 227 12.50 -16.81 -12.21
CA GLY A 227 13.38 -15.94 -11.44
C GLY A 227 13.17 -14.48 -11.79
N ALA A 228 13.33 -13.58 -10.82
CA ALA A 228 13.66 -12.19 -11.12
C ALA A 228 15.08 -12.16 -11.67
N LEU A 229 15.30 -11.46 -12.78
CA LEU A 229 16.66 -11.10 -13.18
C LEU A 229 17.31 -10.38 -12.00
N THR A 230 18.60 -10.76 -11.81
CA THR A 230 19.77 -10.43 -10.95
C THR A 230 20.77 -9.38 -11.39
N ARG A 231 21.23 -9.62 -12.61
CA ARG A 231 22.44 -9.02 -13.13
C ARG A 231 22.56 -9.47 -14.56
N LEU A 232 23.06 -8.57 -15.39
CA LEU A 232 23.65 -8.89 -16.67
C LEU A 232 25.17 -8.97 -16.47
N GLY A 233 25.69 -10.18 -16.39
CA GLY A 233 27.09 -10.46 -16.07
C GLY A 233 27.89 -10.91 -17.29
N ASN A 234 29.23 -10.84 -17.15
CA ASN A 234 30.17 -11.47 -18.07
C ASN A 234 29.94 -11.14 -19.55
N MET A 235 29.60 -9.88 -19.82
CA MET A 235 29.51 -9.33 -21.18
C MET A 235 30.91 -9.22 -21.77
N ALA A 236 31.41 -10.33 -22.31
CA ALA A 236 32.70 -10.34 -22.97
C ALA A 236 32.56 -9.70 -24.36
N ASP A 237 33.20 -8.54 -24.54
CA ASP A 237 33.39 -7.83 -25.80
C ASP A 237 34.73 -8.19 -26.48
N GLY A 238 35.53 -9.04 -25.82
CA GLY A 238 36.90 -9.31 -26.20
C GLY A 238 37.06 -9.99 -27.56
N TRP A 239 37.98 -9.45 -28.36
CA TRP A 239 38.44 -9.95 -29.67
C TRP A 239 38.97 -11.41 -29.66
N GLN A 240 39.15 -12.03 -28.49
CA GLN A 240 39.67 -13.40 -28.32
C GLN A 240 38.76 -14.34 -27.50
N GLU A 241 37.73 -13.83 -26.81
CA GLU A 241 36.80 -14.67 -26.06
C GLU A 241 35.48 -14.84 -26.81
N ARG A 242 34.78 -15.96 -26.60
CA ARG A 242 33.44 -16.14 -27.16
C ARG A 242 32.53 -15.06 -26.60
N HIS A 243 32.03 -14.18 -27.46
CA HIS A 243 31.02 -13.18 -27.13
C HIS A 243 29.82 -13.85 -26.45
N ARG A 244 29.70 -13.65 -25.15
CA ARG A 244 28.68 -14.26 -24.31
C ARG A 244 28.12 -13.24 -23.34
N VAL A 245 26.92 -13.50 -22.85
CA VAL A 245 26.33 -12.78 -21.74
C VAL A 245 25.71 -13.76 -20.77
N GLU A 246 25.75 -13.43 -19.48
CA GLU A 246 25.14 -14.22 -18.42
C GLU A 246 23.98 -13.45 -17.80
N LEU A 247 22.81 -14.08 -17.76
CA LEU A 247 21.67 -13.62 -17.00
C LEU A 247 21.65 -14.34 -15.67
N GLU A 248 22.00 -13.62 -14.61
CA GLU A 248 21.85 -14.12 -13.25
C GLU A 248 20.42 -13.83 -12.78
N THR A 249 19.82 -14.76 -12.05
CA THR A 249 18.45 -14.65 -11.55
C THR A 249 18.37 -15.17 -10.13
N ARG A 250 17.41 -14.64 -9.38
CA ARG A 250 16.98 -15.13 -8.06
C ARG A 250 15.53 -15.56 -8.16
N ASP A 251 15.13 -16.55 -7.38
CA ASP A 251 13.75 -17.04 -7.37
C ASP A 251 12.74 -15.89 -7.21
N TRP A 252 11.69 -15.94 -8.04
CA TRP A 252 10.68 -14.88 -8.10
C TRP A 252 9.90 -14.73 -6.80
N ILE A 253 9.53 -15.83 -6.15
CA ILE A 253 8.80 -15.80 -4.87
C ILE A 253 9.70 -15.19 -3.80
N THR A 254 10.97 -15.62 -3.71
CA THR A 254 11.95 -14.99 -2.81
C THR A 254 12.07 -13.48 -3.07
N HIS A 255 12.20 -13.08 -4.34
CA HIS A 255 12.33 -11.68 -4.71
C HIS A 255 11.13 -10.86 -4.21
N CYS A 256 9.91 -11.32 -4.50
CA CYS A 256 8.68 -10.65 -4.05
C CYS A 256 8.56 -10.61 -2.52
N LEU A 257 8.87 -11.71 -1.83
CA LEU A 257 8.79 -11.76 -0.37
C LEU A 257 9.80 -10.84 0.33
N ASN A 258 10.84 -10.39 -0.36
CA ASN A 258 11.78 -9.38 0.16
C ASN A 258 11.28 -7.93 -0.02
N ARG A 259 10.18 -7.71 -0.75
CA ARG A 259 9.54 -6.40 -0.84
C ARG A 259 8.98 -6.01 0.53
N ARG A 260 9.08 -4.73 0.86
CA ARG A 260 8.70 -4.18 2.16
C ARG A 260 7.22 -3.84 2.16
N LEU A 261 6.46 -4.48 3.05
CA LEU A 261 5.08 -4.14 3.36
C LEU A 261 5.04 -2.83 4.13
N GLY A 262 4.08 -1.99 3.76
CA GLY A 262 3.85 -0.69 4.39
C GLY A 262 5.08 0.20 4.40
N ALA A 263 5.86 0.18 3.31
CA ALA A 263 6.91 1.15 3.10
C ALA A 263 6.29 2.57 3.02
N PRO A 264 6.98 3.60 3.55
CA PRO A 264 6.50 4.96 3.40
C PRO A 264 6.48 5.39 1.94
N THR A 265 5.67 6.39 1.61
CA THR A 265 5.69 7.00 0.27
C THR A 265 7.03 7.69 0.01
N PRO A 266 7.34 8.08 -1.24
CA PRO A 266 8.50 8.91 -1.54
C PRO A 266 8.57 10.20 -0.71
N GLU A 267 7.41 10.75 -0.30
CA GLU A 267 7.29 11.93 0.57
C GLU A 267 7.48 11.62 2.07
N GLY A 268 7.68 10.35 2.43
CA GLY A 268 7.84 9.89 3.81
C GLY A 268 6.54 9.63 4.56
N GLU A 269 5.38 9.69 3.90
CA GLU A 269 4.09 9.40 4.52
C GLU A 269 4.03 7.92 4.89
N ARG A 270 3.76 7.62 6.18
CA ARG A 270 3.66 6.25 6.68
C ARG A 270 2.40 5.58 6.17
N ARG A 271 2.53 4.41 5.52
CA ARG A 271 1.41 3.62 5.01
C ARG A 271 1.49 2.17 5.48
N PRO A 272 1.37 1.91 6.80
CA PRO A 272 1.50 0.55 7.31
C PRO A 272 0.48 -0.41 6.64
N PHE A 273 0.90 -1.66 6.42
CA PHE A 273 -0.01 -2.73 6.02
C PHE A 273 -0.80 -3.17 7.25
N MET A 274 -2.13 -3.08 7.19
CA MET A 274 -3.00 -3.33 8.35
C MET A 274 -4.21 -4.15 7.96
N ARG A 275 -4.60 -5.08 8.84
CA ARG A 275 -5.83 -5.88 8.75
C ARG A 275 -6.36 -6.19 10.15
N GLY A 276 -7.67 -6.35 10.27
CA GLY A 276 -8.33 -6.77 11.51
C GLY A 276 -8.14 -5.80 12.67
N PHE A 277 -8.11 -6.32 13.90
CA PHE A 277 -8.01 -5.53 15.14
C PHE A 277 -6.61 -5.55 15.76
N TYR A 278 -6.07 -4.39 16.12
CA TYR A 278 -4.75 -4.30 16.74
C TYR A 278 -4.64 -3.05 17.62
N ARG A 279 -3.51 -2.93 18.33
CA ARG A 279 -3.19 -1.76 19.15
C ARG A 279 -2.26 -0.83 18.38
N ALA A 280 -2.74 0.35 18.03
CA ALA A 280 -1.97 1.39 17.35
C ALA A 280 -1.44 2.41 18.35
N ARG A 281 -0.21 2.90 18.14
CA ARG A 281 0.36 4.00 18.92
C ARG A 281 0.07 5.33 18.20
N GLY A 282 -0.38 6.33 18.95
CA GLY A 282 -0.60 7.68 18.45
C GLY A 282 0.65 8.53 18.57
N GLU A 283 0.83 9.42 17.60
CA GLU A 283 1.93 10.40 17.57
C GLU A 283 1.36 11.80 17.75
N VAL A 284 1.99 12.60 18.62
CA VAL A 284 1.55 13.99 18.84
C VAL A 284 1.74 14.76 17.54
N SER A 285 0.64 15.23 16.97
CA SER A 285 0.64 16.04 15.75
C SER A 285 0.51 17.53 16.05
N GLN A 286 -0.25 17.89 17.08
CA GLN A 286 -0.50 19.28 17.44
C GLN A 286 -0.75 19.41 18.95
N VAL A 287 -0.33 20.55 19.50
CA VAL A 287 -0.60 20.94 20.89
C VAL A 287 -1.30 22.28 20.87
N ASN A 288 -2.54 22.32 21.35
CA ASN A 288 -3.23 23.56 21.65
C ASN A 288 -2.91 23.90 23.11
N PRO A 289 -2.21 25.02 23.39
CA PRO A 289 -1.84 25.39 24.74
C PRO A 289 -3.08 25.67 25.59
N ALA A 290 -2.92 25.61 26.91
CA ALA A 290 -3.95 26.05 27.84
C ALA A 290 -4.35 27.50 27.52
N ALA A 291 -5.64 27.78 27.58
CA ALA A 291 -6.18 29.09 27.28
C ALA A 291 -7.04 29.58 28.43
N VAL A 292 -7.03 30.88 28.68
CA VAL A 292 -7.95 31.50 29.64
C VAL A 292 -8.75 32.57 28.92
N GLY A 293 -10.07 32.48 29.04
CA GLY A 293 -10.99 33.43 28.44
C GLY A 293 -10.90 34.81 29.09
N THR A 294 -11.30 35.83 28.34
CA THR A 294 -11.38 37.20 28.86
C THR A 294 -12.41 37.29 29.99
N PRO A 295 -12.07 37.90 31.15
CA PRO A 295 -13.03 38.15 32.21
C PRO A 295 -14.26 38.94 31.75
N GLN A 296 -15.43 38.41 32.04
CA GLN A 296 -16.70 39.09 31.91
C GLN A 296 -17.09 39.70 33.26
N LYS A 297 -17.32 41.01 33.29
CA LYS A 297 -17.74 41.73 34.49
C LYS A 297 -19.24 41.93 34.50
N TYR A 298 -19.86 41.71 35.66
CA TYR A 298 -21.23 42.07 35.96
C TYR A 298 -21.26 42.89 37.25
N GLY A 299 -21.80 44.09 37.21
CA GLY A 299 -21.82 44.98 38.38
C GLY A 299 -21.48 46.42 38.05
N GLY A 300 -21.49 47.27 39.08
CA GLY A 300 -21.45 48.73 38.94
C GLY A 300 -20.09 49.38 39.21
N GLY A 301 -19.12 48.66 39.80
CA GLY A 301 -17.78 49.22 40.04
C GLY A 301 -17.05 49.56 38.73
N SER A 302 -15.95 50.31 38.79
CA SER A 302 -15.17 50.66 37.59
C SER A 302 -13.92 49.83 37.31
N ALA A 303 -13.45 49.00 38.26
CA ALA A 303 -12.24 48.21 38.08
C ALA A 303 -12.42 47.06 37.07
N SER A 304 -11.31 46.67 36.43
CA SER A 304 -11.24 45.51 35.53
C SER A 304 -10.39 44.40 36.13
N LEU A 305 -10.77 43.15 35.87
CA LEU A 305 -9.99 41.98 36.29
C LEU A 305 -8.95 41.65 35.23
N GLN A 306 -7.71 41.38 35.67
CA GLN A 306 -6.64 40.86 34.85
C GLN A 306 -6.22 39.49 35.38
N ILE A 307 -5.95 38.55 34.46
CA ILE A 307 -5.54 37.19 34.78
C ILE A 307 -4.06 37.02 34.44
N LEU A 308 -3.33 36.37 35.34
CA LEU A 308 -1.92 36.02 35.21
C LEU A 308 -1.73 34.51 35.32
N GLY A 309 -0.64 34.02 34.73
CA GLY A 309 -0.23 32.62 34.78
C GLY A 309 -0.83 31.78 33.64
N ASN A 310 -0.46 30.50 33.63
CA ASN A 310 -0.96 29.50 32.70
C ASN A 310 -1.78 28.49 33.48
N TYR A 311 -2.98 28.17 33.00
CA TYR A 311 -3.83 27.17 33.63
C TYR A 311 -3.18 25.79 33.55
N ARG A 312 -3.10 25.11 34.70
CA ARG A 312 -2.47 23.79 34.87
C ARG A 312 -3.45 22.66 35.21
N GLY A 313 -4.74 22.98 35.27
CA GLY A 313 -5.77 21.98 35.53
C GLY A 313 -5.97 21.08 34.32
N ASP A 314 -6.62 19.93 34.56
CA ASP A 314 -6.83 18.89 33.54
C ASP A 314 -8.23 18.97 32.88
N GLU A 315 -9.10 19.83 33.40
CA GLU A 315 -10.50 19.99 32.98
C GLU A 315 -10.83 21.45 32.67
N VAL A 316 -11.85 21.69 31.84
CA VAL A 316 -12.40 23.05 31.67
C VAL A 316 -13.02 23.50 32.98
N ARG A 317 -12.67 24.70 33.45
CA ARG A 317 -13.21 25.26 34.69
C ARG A 317 -13.69 26.69 34.52
N ASP A 318 -14.86 26.96 35.07
CA ASP A 318 -15.44 28.29 35.12
C ASP A 318 -15.20 28.91 36.50
N TYR A 319 -14.43 30.00 36.50
CA TYR A 319 -14.14 30.76 37.71
C TYR A 319 -15.16 31.87 37.87
N LEU A 320 -15.75 31.96 39.07
CA LEU A 320 -16.59 33.08 39.51
C LEU A 320 -15.92 33.77 40.69
N LEU A 321 -15.58 35.05 40.51
CA LEU A 321 -15.05 35.91 41.57
C LEU A 321 -16.13 36.92 41.92
N GLN A 322 -16.54 37.00 43.18
CA GLN A 322 -17.56 37.91 43.66
C GLN A 322 -17.03 38.83 44.76
N ILE A 323 -17.21 40.13 44.59
CA ILE A 323 -16.81 41.15 45.57
C ILE A 323 -17.74 41.09 46.78
N GLU A 324 -17.16 40.99 47.97
CA GLU A 324 -17.87 40.91 49.25
C GLU A 324 -18.01 42.28 49.91
N THR A 325 -17.00 43.14 49.79
CA THR A 325 -17.02 44.51 50.34
C THR A 325 -16.67 45.56 49.29
N SER A 326 -17.44 46.65 49.24
CA SER A 326 -17.16 47.78 48.34
C SER A 326 -15.90 48.54 48.77
N GLY A 327 -15.14 49.08 47.81
CA GLY A 327 -13.98 49.92 48.08
C GLY A 327 -13.00 49.98 46.90
N GLU A 328 -11.85 50.61 47.15
CA GLU A 328 -10.74 50.67 46.19
C GLU A 328 -9.97 49.34 46.14
N VAL A 329 -9.25 49.11 45.03
CA VAL A 329 -8.30 47.99 44.92
C VAL A 329 -7.27 48.09 46.06
N GLY A 330 -7.03 46.97 46.76
CA GLY A 330 -6.18 46.87 47.94
C GLY A 330 -6.92 46.98 49.28
N ALA A 331 -8.21 47.37 49.27
CA ALA A 331 -9.04 47.45 50.48
C ALA A 331 -10.33 46.60 50.38
N ALA A 332 -10.96 46.55 49.21
CA ALA A 332 -12.11 45.69 48.95
C ALA A 332 -11.75 44.20 49.11
N THR A 333 -12.71 43.38 49.52
CA THR A 333 -12.54 41.93 49.65
C THR A 333 -13.44 41.18 48.68
N PHE A 334 -13.02 39.97 48.29
CA PHE A 334 -13.75 39.08 47.40
C PHE A 334 -13.67 37.63 47.86
N ARG A 335 -14.56 36.83 47.30
CA ARG A 335 -14.58 35.37 47.36
C ARG A 335 -14.61 34.78 45.96
N TRP A 336 -14.15 33.55 45.80
CA TRP A 336 -14.15 32.91 44.49
C TRP A 336 -14.53 31.43 44.51
N SER A 337 -15.04 30.97 43.39
CA SER A 337 -15.64 29.66 43.17
C SER A 337 -15.23 29.10 41.82
N ILE A 338 -15.17 27.78 41.71
CA ILE A 338 -14.95 27.02 40.46
C ILE A 338 -16.19 26.25 39.99
N ASN A 339 -17.33 26.49 40.64
CA ASN A 339 -18.60 25.83 40.36
C ASN A 339 -19.77 26.82 40.43
N TYR A 340 -19.57 28.02 39.88
CA TYR A 340 -20.59 29.07 39.78
C TYR A 340 -21.24 29.46 41.12
N GLY A 341 -20.47 29.46 42.21
CA GLY A 341 -20.92 29.92 43.53
C GLY A 341 -21.70 28.89 44.33
N GLN A 342 -21.77 27.62 43.90
CA GLN A 342 -22.31 26.53 44.72
C GLN A 342 -21.45 26.30 45.97
N SER A 343 -20.14 26.38 45.83
CA SER A 343 -19.18 26.44 46.94
C SER A 343 -18.12 27.51 46.68
N TRP A 344 -17.53 28.01 47.77
CA TRP A 344 -16.48 29.03 47.73
C TRP A 344 -15.15 28.41 48.14
N GLU A 345 -14.15 28.54 47.28
CA GLU A 345 -12.80 28.02 47.52
C GLU A 345 -12.08 28.85 48.60
N LYS A 346 -12.25 30.18 48.55
CA LYS A 346 -11.82 31.12 49.59
C LYS A 346 -12.76 32.32 49.67
N THR A 347 -12.84 32.92 50.86
CA THR A 347 -13.61 34.13 51.18
C THR A 347 -12.76 35.14 51.94
N GLY A 348 -13.16 36.40 51.97
CA GLY A 348 -12.51 37.49 52.68
C GLY A 348 -11.13 37.86 52.13
N VAL A 349 -10.87 37.56 50.85
CA VAL A 349 -9.55 37.77 50.23
C VAL A 349 -9.46 39.21 49.73
N ILE A 350 -8.37 39.92 50.02
CA ILE A 350 -8.19 41.31 49.56
C ILE A 350 -8.04 41.34 48.03
N CYS A 351 -8.75 42.27 47.37
CA CYS A 351 -8.63 42.50 45.93
C CYS A 351 -7.30 43.18 45.62
N GLY A 352 -6.26 42.41 45.29
CA GLY A 352 -4.92 42.92 45.05
C GLY A 352 -4.75 43.67 43.72
N GLY A 353 -3.86 44.68 43.71
CA GLY A 353 -3.39 45.34 42.49
C GLY A 353 -2.25 44.57 41.81
N ALA A 354 -1.70 45.13 40.72
CA ALA A 354 -0.67 44.47 39.92
C ALA A 354 0.60 44.06 40.71
N GLU A 355 0.95 44.81 41.76
CA GLU A 355 2.11 44.54 42.63
C GLU A 355 1.88 43.38 43.62
N ASN A 356 0.61 43.03 43.89
CA ASN A 356 0.23 41.98 44.84
C ASN A 356 -0.90 41.12 44.27
N PRO A 357 -0.66 40.38 43.18
CA PRO A 357 -1.68 39.54 42.57
C PRO A 357 -2.11 38.42 43.51
N VAL A 358 -3.38 38.06 43.45
CA VAL A 358 -3.98 37.02 44.28
C VAL A 358 -3.93 35.68 43.56
N THR A 359 -3.21 34.72 44.14
CA THR A 359 -3.12 33.36 43.61
C THR A 359 -4.45 32.61 43.77
N LEU A 360 -4.93 32.04 42.66
CA LEU A 360 -6.06 31.11 42.60
C LEU A 360 -5.54 29.66 42.55
N SER A 361 -6.42 28.70 42.26
CA SER A 361 -6.02 27.31 41.99
C SER A 361 -5.36 27.13 40.62
N GLU A 362 -4.75 25.96 40.40
CA GLU A 362 -4.27 25.51 39.08
C GLU A 362 -3.31 26.46 38.36
N GLY A 363 -2.47 27.17 39.13
CA GLY A 363 -1.42 28.03 38.60
C GLY A 363 -1.88 29.38 38.05
N LEU A 364 -3.15 29.75 38.27
CA LEU A 364 -3.69 31.06 37.91
C LEU A 364 -3.52 32.05 39.06
N ALA A 365 -3.38 33.32 38.72
CA ALA A 365 -3.47 34.43 39.64
C ALA A 365 -4.28 35.56 39.01
N VAL A 366 -4.86 36.43 39.83
CA VAL A 366 -5.65 37.56 39.35
C VAL A 366 -5.26 38.84 40.06
N PHE A 367 -5.44 39.97 39.40
CA PHE A 367 -5.36 41.28 40.02
C PHE A 367 -6.39 42.21 39.39
N TRP A 368 -6.69 43.32 40.08
CA TRP A 368 -7.60 44.33 39.58
C TRP A 368 -6.83 45.58 39.17
N GLN A 369 -7.23 46.16 38.04
CA GLN A 369 -6.79 47.49 37.62
C GLN A 369 -7.84 48.52 38.05
N PRO A 370 -7.45 49.54 38.84
CA PRO A 370 -8.36 50.61 39.26
C PRO A 370 -9.00 51.34 38.07
N GLY A 371 -10.21 51.86 38.29
CA GLY A 371 -10.98 52.64 37.33
C GLY A 371 -11.06 54.13 37.69
N ILE A 372 -12.01 54.84 37.07
CA ILE A 372 -12.19 56.30 37.23
C ILE A 372 -13.15 56.62 38.41
N TRP A 373 -13.86 55.62 38.94
CA TRP A 373 -14.84 55.74 40.03
C TRP A 373 -14.53 54.72 41.13
N THR A 374 -15.47 54.46 42.04
CA THR A 374 -15.34 53.38 43.01
C THR A 374 -14.98 52.08 42.29
N ASP A 375 -13.79 51.56 42.58
CA ASP A 375 -13.23 50.44 41.85
C ASP A 375 -14.15 49.21 41.89
N LEU A 376 -14.57 48.82 43.09
CA LEU A 376 -15.29 47.58 43.33
C LEU A 376 -16.52 47.84 44.20
N LEU A 377 -17.68 47.33 43.80
CA LEU A 377 -18.90 47.34 44.61
C LEU A 377 -19.24 45.93 45.09
N ALA A 378 -19.72 45.80 46.32
CA ALA A 378 -20.20 44.53 46.85
C ALA A 378 -21.29 43.95 45.92
N GLY A 379 -21.11 42.69 45.53
CA GLY A 379 -21.96 42.03 44.56
C GLY A 379 -21.45 42.06 43.12
N ASP A 380 -20.44 42.88 42.79
CA ASP A 380 -19.76 42.79 41.49
C ASP A 380 -19.22 41.36 41.27
N GLN A 381 -19.38 40.83 40.07
CA GLN A 381 -18.96 39.51 39.66
C GLN A 381 -18.02 39.59 38.46
N PHE A 382 -16.99 38.75 38.47
CA PHE A 382 -16.10 38.53 37.35
C PHE A 382 -16.08 37.03 37.03
N ILE A 383 -16.39 36.69 35.79
CA ILE A 383 -16.49 35.31 35.32
C ILE A 383 -15.50 35.10 34.19
N PHE A 384 -14.74 34.01 34.24
CA PHE A 384 -13.91 33.58 33.12
C PHE A 384 -13.79 32.06 33.07
N THR A 385 -13.56 31.52 31.88
CA THR A 385 -13.36 30.08 31.65
C THR A 385 -11.88 29.81 31.41
N ALA A 386 -11.32 28.84 32.13
CA ALA A 386 -9.99 28.32 31.90
C ALA A 386 -10.10 26.96 31.19
N GLN A 387 -9.40 26.84 30.05
CA GLN A 387 -9.34 25.64 29.24
C GLN A 387 -7.97 24.98 29.39
N PRO A 388 -7.92 23.67 29.70
CA PRO A 388 -6.66 22.92 29.79
C PRO A 388 -6.00 22.80 28.40
N PRO A 389 -4.72 22.43 28.32
CA PRO A 389 -4.11 22.16 27.03
C PRO A 389 -4.79 20.95 26.37
N MET A 390 -4.87 20.97 25.05
CA MET A 390 -5.39 19.86 24.25
C MET A 390 -4.30 19.34 23.32
N TYR A 391 -4.13 18.03 23.32
CA TYR A 391 -3.14 17.34 22.50
C TYR A 391 -3.87 16.55 21.41
N LEU A 392 -3.52 16.82 20.16
CA LEU A 392 -3.96 16.01 19.03
C LEU A 392 -2.90 14.95 18.75
N TYR A 393 -3.30 13.69 18.85
CA TYR A 393 -2.53 12.54 18.41
C TYR A 393 -3.10 12.01 17.11
N ARG A 394 -2.23 11.57 16.21
CA ARG A 394 -2.64 10.92 14.96
C ARG A 394 -2.21 9.46 14.98
N LEU A 395 -3.15 8.57 14.70
CA LEU A 395 -2.90 7.16 14.43
C LEU A 395 -2.60 6.98 12.94
N PRO A 396 -1.43 6.40 12.56
CA PRO A 396 -1.15 6.12 11.16
C PRO A 396 -2.09 5.02 10.63
N GLY A 397 -2.54 5.17 9.37
CA GLY A 397 -3.30 4.13 8.68
C GLY A 397 -4.83 4.27 8.68
N ALA A 398 -5.35 5.39 9.15
CA ALA A 398 -6.73 5.79 8.92
C ALA A 398 -7.07 5.81 7.40
N PRO A 399 -8.34 5.61 7.00
CA PRO A 399 -9.52 5.42 7.85
C PRO A 399 -9.57 4.04 8.51
N PHE A 400 -10.15 3.97 9.70
CA PHE A 400 -10.44 2.75 10.45
C PHE A 400 -11.95 2.47 10.43
N ALA A 401 -12.34 1.19 10.49
CA ALA A 401 -13.73 0.82 10.72
C ALA A 401 -14.22 1.28 12.11
N ALA A 402 -13.37 1.19 13.14
CA ALA A 402 -13.65 1.68 14.48
C ALA A 402 -12.39 1.94 15.32
N ILE A 403 -12.50 2.86 16.29
CA ILE A 403 -11.59 2.99 17.43
C ILE A 403 -12.39 2.55 18.66
N THR A 404 -12.05 1.40 19.23
CA THR A 404 -12.88 0.71 20.24
C THR A 404 -12.44 0.98 21.68
N ALA A 405 -11.19 1.39 21.89
CA ALA A 405 -10.67 1.79 23.19
C ALA A 405 -9.47 2.73 22.99
N ILE A 406 -9.31 3.68 23.91
CA ILE A 406 -8.17 4.61 23.96
C ILE A 406 -7.44 4.35 25.27
N TYR A 407 -6.11 4.35 25.21
CA TYR A 407 -5.24 4.11 26.35
C TYR A 407 -4.27 5.26 26.52
N LEU A 408 -4.21 5.83 27.72
CA LEU A 408 -3.24 6.84 28.13
C LEU A 408 -2.26 6.18 29.11
N ASN A 409 -0.97 6.11 28.76
CA ASN A 409 0.05 5.43 29.56
C ASN A 409 -0.37 3.98 29.96
N ASP A 410 -0.91 3.24 28.98
CA ASP A 410 -1.41 1.86 29.12
C ASP A 410 -2.71 1.67 29.92
N GLU A 411 -3.31 2.73 30.45
CA GLU A 411 -4.60 2.67 31.14
C GLU A 411 -5.74 3.06 30.20
N ALA A 412 -6.83 2.29 30.18
CA ALA A 412 -7.99 2.58 29.33
C ALA A 412 -8.77 3.79 29.89
N VAL A 413 -9.02 4.79 29.04
CA VAL A 413 -9.67 6.04 29.44
C VAL A 413 -10.85 6.35 28.52
N TRP A 414 -11.93 6.88 29.11
CA TRP A 414 -13.15 7.29 28.41
C TRP A 414 -13.45 8.79 28.56
N GLU A 415 -12.95 9.43 29.61
CA GLU A 415 -13.17 10.85 29.89
C GLU A 415 -12.04 11.70 29.32
N GLY A 416 -12.36 12.93 28.88
CA GLY A 416 -11.36 13.87 28.36
C GLY A 416 -10.69 13.43 27.05
N VAL A 417 -11.25 12.44 26.35
CA VAL A 417 -10.74 11.94 25.06
C VAL A 417 -11.84 11.92 24.01
N THR A 418 -11.52 12.34 22.79
CA THR A 418 -12.39 12.15 21.63
C THR A 418 -11.56 11.60 20.47
N ALA A 419 -12.14 10.69 19.70
CA ALA A 419 -11.44 10.05 18.60
C ALA A 419 -12.29 10.05 17.33
N ASN A 420 -11.62 10.26 16.19
CA ASN A 420 -12.22 10.19 14.88
C ASN A 420 -11.61 9.01 14.10
N PRO A 421 -12.36 7.90 13.88
CA PRO A 421 -11.82 6.75 13.14
C PRO A 421 -11.51 7.05 11.68
N MET A 422 -12.15 8.05 11.06
CA MET A 422 -11.92 8.39 9.66
C MET A 422 -10.58 9.09 9.42
N THR A 423 -10.17 9.95 10.34
CA THR A 423 -8.88 10.67 10.25
C THR A 423 -7.79 10.03 11.11
N GLY A 424 -8.15 9.16 12.05
CA GLY A 424 -7.24 8.60 13.04
C GLY A 424 -6.83 9.61 14.12
N ASP A 425 -7.50 10.76 14.18
CA ASP A 425 -7.20 11.80 15.15
C ASP A 425 -7.79 11.45 16.52
N ILE A 426 -7.00 11.63 17.58
CA ILE A 426 -7.38 11.49 18.97
C ILE A 426 -7.03 12.79 19.69
N TRP A 427 -8.05 13.49 20.18
CA TRP A 427 -7.88 14.64 21.06
C TRP A 427 -7.86 14.18 22.51
N VAL A 428 -6.83 14.59 23.24
CA VAL A 428 -6.69 14.36 24.68
C VAL A 428 -6.63 15.71 25.39
N THR A 429 -7.52 15.90 26.33
CA THR A 429 -7.62 17.10 27.17
C THR A 429 -6.80 16.91 28.45
N GLY A 430 -6.08 17.94 28.90
CA GLY A 430 -5.34 17.90 30.17
C GLY A 430 -3.86 17.59 29.96
N ARG A 431 -3.39 16.41 30.34
CA ARG A 431 -1.94 16.10 30.36
C ARG A 431 -1.47 15.42 29.08
N SER A 432 -0.20 15.67 28.72
CA SER A 432 0.46 14.83 27.72
C SER A 432 0.64 13.41 28.26
N ALA A 433 0.44 12.43 27.39
CA ALA A 433 0.54 11.02 27.75
C ALA A 433 1.01 10.22 26.53
N GLN A 434 1.50 9.01 26.76
CA GLN A 434 1.63 8.07 25.66
C GLN A 434 0.24 7.58 25.26
N VAL A 435 -0.19 7.92 24.05
CA VAL A 435 -1.50 7.50 23.51
C VAL A 435 -1.33 6.23 22.69
N SER A 436 -2.19 5.26 22.97
CA SER A 436 -2.43 4.14 22.06
C SER A 436 -3.92 3.87 21.98
N ALA A 437 -4.36 3.18 20.94
CA ALA A 437 -5.77 2.86 20.75
C ALA A 437 -5.94 1.44 20.22
N ARG A 438 -7.01 0.76 20.64
CA ARG A 438 -7.45 -0.47 20.00
C ARG A 438 -8.28 -0.09 18.79
N VAL A 439 -7.76 -0.38 17.60
CA VAL A 439 -8.40 -0.05 16.33
C VAL A 439 -8.88 -1.31 15.64
N VAL A 440 -9.90 -1.16 14.80
CA VAL A 440 -10.38 -2.18 13.85
C VAL A 440 -10.19 -1.58 12.46
N LYS A 441 -9.28 -2.14 11.67
CA LYS A 441 -9.02 -1.64 10.32
C LYS A 441 -10.15 -2.03 9.37
N ASP A 442 -10.52 -3.30 9.37
CA ASP A 442 -11.52 -3.90 8.50
C ASP A 442 -12.08 -5.19 9.13
N SER A 443 -12.97 -5.86 8.42
CA SER A 443 -13.54 -7.16 8.81
C SER A 443 -12.64 -8.35 8.51
N ILE A 444 -11.47 -8.14 7.88
CA ILE A 444 -10.56 -9.22 7.51
C ILE A 444 -9.69 -9.57 8.72
N THR A 445 -10.15 -10.54 9.50
CA THR A 445 -9.46 -10.97 10.72
C THR A 445 -8.85 -12.37 10.62
N HIS A 446 -9.23 -13.17 9.63
CA HIS A 446 -8.75 -14.55 9.54
C HIS A 446 -7.29 -14.57 9.04
N PRO A 447 -6.35 -15.28 9.70
CA PRO A 447 -4.94 -15.29 9.30
C PRO A 447 -4.69 -15.68 7.84
N VAL A 448 -5.46 -16.64 7.31
CA VAL A 448 -5.35 -17.07 5.91
C VAL A 448 -5.67 -15.94 4.92
N ASP A 449 -6.69 -15.14 5.20
CA ASP A 449 -7.04 -14.00 4.34
C ASP A 449 -5.97 -12.92 4.44
N ILE A 450 -5.46 -12.66 5.65
CA ILE A 450 -4.34 -11.74 5.85
C ILE A 450 -3.08 -12.20 5.10
N MET A 451 -2.79 -13.51 5.08
CA MET A 451 -1.68 -14.06 4.30
C MET A 451 -1.91 -13.88 2.79
N ARG A 452 -3.13 -14.11 2.29
CA ARG A 452 -3.48 -13.84 0.88
C ARG A 452 -3.25 -12.39 0.51
N ASP A 453 -3.69 -11.47 1.37
CA ASP A 453 -3.52 -10.04 1.15
C ASP A 453 -2.05 -9.62 1.18
N ILE A 454 -1.24 -10.17 2.11
CA ILE A 454 0.22 -9.95 2.12
C ILE A 454 0.85 -10.44 0.81
N LEU A 455 0.49 -11.64 0.35
CA LEU A 455 1.01 -12.21 -0.89
C LEU A 455 0.55 -11.39 -2.11
N ALA A 456 -0.70 -10.94 -2.14
CA ALA A 456 -1.23 -10.08 -3.19
C ALA A 456 -0.48 -8.73 -3.24
N GLU A 457 -0.25 -8.10 -2.10
CA GLU A 457 0.48 -6.83 -1.96
C GLU A 457 1.88 -6.90 -2.59
N VAL A 458 2.55 -8.05 -2.48
CA VAL A 458 3.88 -8.24 -3.09
C VAL A 458 3.86 -8.87 -4.47
N GLY A 459 2.69 -9.00 -5.11
CA GLY A 459 2.53 -9.50 -6.48
C GLY A 459 2.58 -11.02 -6.61
N LEU A 460 2.23 -11.75 -5.54
CA LEU A 460 2.20 -13.22 -5.46
C LEU A 460 0.78 -13.79 -5.39
N ALA A 461 -0.27 -13.00 -5.66
CA ALA A 461 -1.66 -13.51 -5.67
C ALA A 461 -1.84 -14.72 -6.60
N GLY A 462 -1.26 -14.66 -7.81
CA GLY A 462 -1.34 -15.73 -8.80
C GLY A 462 -0.48 -16.96 -8.51
N THR A 463 0.35 -16.94 -7.46
CA THR A 463 1.12 -18.12 -7.03
C THR A 463 0.46 -18.86 -5.87
N VAL A 464 -0.65 -18.37 -5.32
CA VAL A 464 -1.35 -19.01 -4.20
C VAL A 464 -2.08 -20.27 -4.68
N HIS A 465 -1.81 -21.41 -4.05
CA HIS A 465 -2.58 -22.63 -4.28
C HIS A 465 -3.93 -22.55 -3.55
N GLN A 466 -4.96 -22.11 -4.28
CA GLN A 466 -6.28 -21.74 -3.75
C GLN A 466 -6.90 -22.80 -2.84
N GLU A 467 -6.94 -24.06 -3.27
CA GLU A 467 -7.53 -25.16 -2.51
C GLU A 467 -6.85 -25.39 -1.15
N SER A 468 -5.52 -25.20 -1.09
CA SER A 468 -4.77 -25.42 0.16
C SER A 468 -5.08 -24.34 1.20
N PHE A 469 -5.22 -23.10 0.75
CA PHE A 469 -5.58 -21.99 1.61
C PHE A 469 -7.05 -22.09 2.03
N ASP A 470 -7.95 -22.45 1.12
CA ASP A 470 -9.38 -22.63 1.44
C ASP A 470 -9.58 -23.79 2.43
N LEU A 471 -8.88 -24.91 2.23
CA LEU A 471 -8.87 -26.02 3.19
C LEU A 471 -8.33 -25.58 4.54
N ALA A 472 -7.15 -24.94 4.59
CA ALA A 472 -6.56 -24.46 5.84
C ALA A 472 -7.49 -23.50 6.60
N LYS A 473 -8.17 -22.59 5.89
CA LYS A 473 -9.17 -21.67 6.47
C LYS A 473 -10.37 -22.42 7.02
N SER A 474 -10.90 -23.39 6.27
CA SER A 474 -12.06 -24.18 6.70
C SER A 474 -11.80 -25.00 7.97
N LEU A 475 -10.55 -25.36 8.23
CA LEU A 475 -10.14 -26.13 9.41
C LEU A 475 -9.95 -25.25 10.66
N THR A 476 -9.93 -23.93 10.54
CA THR A 476 -9.65 -22.99 11.64
C THR A 476 -10.64 -21.81 11.68
N PRO A 477 -11.97 -22.02 11.59
CA PRO A 477 -12.93 -20.94 11.35
C PRO A 477 -12.95 -19.85 12.44
N GLU A 478 -12.57 -20.19 13.66
CA GLU A 478 -12.56 -19.29 14.82
C GLU A 478 -11.27 -18.47 14.96
N TYR A 479 -10.28 -18.68 14.09
CA TYR A 479 -9.00 -17.96 14.20
C TYR A 479 -9.17 -16.50 13.77
N ALA A 480 -8.81 -15.59 14.67
CA ALA A 480 -8.84 -14.16 14.42
C ALA A 480 -7.57 -13.49 14.93
N VAL A 481 -6.98 -12.65 14.09
CA VAL A 481 -5.80 -11.84 14.41
C VAL A 481 -5.91 -10.51 13.68
N GLY A 482 -5.34 -9.45 14.24
CA GLY A 482 -5.04 -8.25 13.48
C GLY A 482 -3.56 -7.99 13.44
N VAL A 483 -3.13 -7.34 12.35
CA VAL A 483 -1.73 -7.07 12.07
C VAL A 483 -1.53 -5.61 11.71
N CYS A 484 -0.36 -5.10 12.06
CA CYS A 484 0.15 -3.82 11.62
C CYS A 484 1.64 -4.00 11.32
N PHE A 485 1.98 -4.05 10.04
CA PHE A 485 3.35 -4.18 9.57
C PHE A 485 3.78 -2.89 8.90
N GLU A 486 4.89 -2.33 9.36
CA GLU A 486 5.43 -1.10 8.84
C GLU A 486 6.86 -1.31 8.37
N ASN A 487 7.09 -0.99 7.11
CA ASN A 487 8.38 -1.07 6.47
C ASN A 487 9.11 -2.42 6.70
N LEU A 488 8.35 -3.52 6.66
CA LEU A 488 8.80 -4.87 7.01
C LEU A 488 8.81 -5.77 5.77
N PRO A 489 9.87 -6.56 5.48
CA PRO A 489 9.83 -7.53 4.39
C PRO A 489 8.64 -8.49 4.55
N ALA A 490 7.93 -8.79 3.46
CA ALA A 490 6.77 -9.69 3.50
C ALA A 490 7.11 -11.09 4.04
N SER A 491 8.31 -11.61 3.76
CA SER A 491 8.82 -12.85 4.36
C SER A 491 8.82 -12.80 5.89
N GLN A 492 9.27 -11.69 6.46
CA GLN A 492 9.32 -11.50 7.91
C GLN A 492 7.91 -11.29 8.49
N ALA A 493 7.04 -10.55 7.80
CA ALA A 493 5.63 -10.39 8.19
C ALA A 493 4.90 -11.74 8.23
N LEU A 494 5.06 -12.56 7.18
CA LEU A 494 4.51 -13.91 7.14
C LEU A 494 5.09 -14.77 8.26
N ARG A 495 6.40 -14.74 8.50
CA ARG A 495 7.04 -15.48 9.60
C ARG A 495 6.46 -15.10 10.96
N GLU A 496 6.24 -13.81 11.21
CA GLU A 496 5.65 -13.32 12.46
C GLU A 496 4.19 -13.73 12.63
N LEU A 497 3.43 -13.79 11.54
CA LEU A 497 2.05 -14.29 11.53
C LEU A 497 2.01 -15.80 11.77
N LEU A 498 2.81 -16.56 11.01
CA LEU A 498 2.95 -18.01 11.11
C LEU A 498 3.45 -18.44 12.50
N ARG A 499 4.34 -17.68 13.14
CA ARG A 499 4.82 -17.97 14.50
C ARG A 499 3.71 -17.85 15.57
N ARG A 500 2.72 -17.00 15.34
CA ARG A 500 1.59 -16.76 16.25
C ARG A 500 0.37 -17.61 15.90
N THR A 501 0.43 -18.33 14.80
CA THR A 501 -0.66 -19.15 14.28
C THR A 501 -0.15 -20.58 14.10
N LEU A 502 -1.04 -21.54 13.91
CA LEU A 502 -0.65 -22.95 13.73
C LEU A 502 -0.76 -23.31 12.24
N TYR A 503 0.06 -22.69 11.40
CA TYR A 503 0.11 -23.00 9.97
C TYR A 503 1.53 -23.30 9.50
N ASP A 504 1.63 -24.23 8.56
CA ASP A 504 2.81 -24.47 7.75
C ASP A 504 2.60 -23.84 6.38
N LEU A 505 3.54 -22.98 5.95
CA LEU A 505 3.58 -22.39 4.62
C LEU A 505 4.83 -22.89 3.90
N TRP A 506 4.71 -23.32 2.65
CA TRP A 506 5.86 -23.74 1.85
C TRP A 506 5.65 -23.43 0.37
N VAL A 507 6.73 -23.49 -0.39
CA VAL A 507 6.72 -23.33 -1.85
C VAL A 507 6.88 -24.70 -2.49
N ASP A 508 6.01 -25.02 -3.44
CA ASP A 508 6.03 -26.26 -4.20
C ASP A 508 5.78 -25.97 -5.68
N PHE A 509 6.79 -26.21 -6.54
CA PHE A 509 6.74 -25.94 -7.99
C PHE A 509 6.24 -24.54 -8.39
N GLY A 510 6.68 -23.50 -7.67
CA GLY A 510 6.28 -22.11 -7.94
C GLY A 510 4.90 -21.74 -7.40
N GLU A 511 4.24 -22.64 -6.67
CA GLU A 511 3.00 -22.38 -5.94
C GLU A 511 3.30 -22.25 -4.44
N ILE A 512 2.62 -21.32 -3.78
CA ILE A 512 2.65 -21.15 -2.32
C ILE A 512 1.48 -21.94 -1.75
N LYS A 513 1.79 -22.90 -0.89
CA LYS A 513 0.83 -23.77 -0.24
C LYS A 513 0.77 -23.49 1.25
N LEU A 514 -0.38 -23.80 1.82
CA LEU A 514 -0.64 -23.62 3.24
C LEU A 514 -1.31 -24.88 3.80
N ARG A 515 -0.95 -25.24 5.03
CA ARG A 515 -1.59 -26.31 5.80
C ARG A 515 -1.80 -25.85 7.23
N ALA A 516 -2.99 -26.09 7.77
CA ALA A 516 -3.24 -25.90 9.20
C ALA A 516 -2.61 -27.06 9.99
N TYR A 517 -1.89 -26.74 11.06
CA TYR A 517 -1.38 -27.72 12.01
C TYR A 517 -2.44 -27.98 13.08
N LEU A 518 -3.03 -29.17 13.06
CA LEU A 518 -4.11 -29.57 13.97
C LEU A 518 -3.63 -30.36 15.19
N GLY A 519 -2.31 -30.52 15.37
CA GLY A 519 -1.75 -31.27 16.49
C GLY A 519 -1.75 -32.80 16.32
N GLU A 520 -2.02 -33.31 15.12
CA GLU A 520 -1.97 -34.74 14.81
C GLU A 520 -0.66 -35.08 14.07
N GLU A 521 0.11 -36.01 14.62
CA GLU A 521 1.31 -36.60 14.00
C GLU A 521 0.96 -37.68 12.96
#